data_AF-A0A925DK22-F1
#
_entry.id   AF-A0A925DK22-F1
#
_cell.length_a   1.000
_cell.length_b   1.000
_cell.length_c   1.000
_cell.angle_alpha   90.00
_cell.angle_beta   90.00
_cell.angle_gamma   90.00
#
_symmetry.space_group_name_H-M   'P 1'
#
loop_
_entity.id
_entity.type
_entity.pdbx_description
1 polymer ?
#
loop_
_entity_poly.entity_id
_entity_poly.type
_entity_poly.pdbx_seq_one_letter_code
_entity_poly.pdbx_strand_id
1 'polypeptide(L)'
;MSTAHPSAAPVASSPSRLEATLTRAWQGRGALACALWPLSQLFRALSGLRRLLFRAGVLKSSRLPVPVVVVGNIFIGGTGKTPLTIWLAQQLRQAGLEPGVISRGHGGADGAPRPVTLESSAREVGDEPLLIARRAGCPVMVGRERADR
;
A
#
# COMPACT_ATOMS: atom_id res chain seq x y z
N MET A 1 -44.54 -6.08 19.54
CA MET A 1 -43.67 -7.07 18.88
C MET A 1 -42.91 -6.38 17.76
N SER A 2 -41.64 -6.06 17.95
CA SER A 2 -40.58 -6.21 16.94
C SER A 2 -39.25 -5.80 17.58
N THR A 3 -38.23 -6.58 17.27
CA THR A 3 -37.05 -6.90 18.06
C THR A 3 -35.83 -6.05 17.73
N ALA A 4 -34.84 -6.11 18.62
CA ALA A 4 -33.60 -5.33 18.66
C ALA A 4 -32.75 -5.32 17.37
N HIS A 5 -32.02 -4.21 17.17
CA HIS A 5 -30.74 -4.21 16.46
C HIS A 5 -29.66 -3.63 17.39
N PRO A 6 -28.73 -4.45 17.91
CA PRO A 6 -27.64 -3.95 18.74
C PRO A 6 -26.56 -3.32 17.85
N SER A 7 -26.25 -2.06 18.14
CA SER A 7 -25.13 -1.30 17.58
C SER A 7 -23.81 -1.98 17.95
N ALA A 8 -23.09 -2.50 16.95
CA ALA A 8 -21.78 -3.10 17.13
C ALA A 8 -20.75 -2.01 17.44
N ALA A 9 -20.28 -1.97 18.68
CA ALA A 9 -19.13 -1.16 19.09
C ALA A 9 -17.85 -1.62 18.33
N PRO A 10 -16.93 -0.70 18.00
CA PRO A 10 -15.66 -1.08 17.38
C PRO A 10 -14.83 -1.89 18.37
N VAL A 11 -14.53 -3.14 18.02
CA VAL A 11 -13.59 -3.99 18.73
C VAL A 11 -12.18 -3.42 18.52
N ALA A 12 -11.75 -2.53 19.41
CA ALA A 12 -10.36 -2.11 19.51
C ALA A 12 -9.56 -3.31 20.05
N SER A 13 -8.98 -4.11 19.16
CA SER A 13 -8.07 -5.18 19.53
C SER A 13 -6.84 -4.57 20.22
N SER A 14 -6.70 -4.79 21.52
CA SER A 14 -5.49 -4.43 22.25
C SER A 14 -4.29 -5.16 21.61
N PRO A 15 -3.19 -4.47 21.26
CA PRO A 15 -2.05 -5.13 20.62
C PRO A 15 -1.52 -6.23 21.54
N SER A 16 -1.23 -7.39 20.96
CA SER A 16 -0.71 -8.52 21.73
C SER A 16 0.59 -8.12 22.45
N ARG A 17 0.87 -8.70 23.63
CA ARG A 17 2.13 -8.41 24.37
C ARG A 17 3.37 -8.63 23.49
N LEU A 18 3.28 -9.55 22.52
CA LEU A 18 4.30 -9.79 21.51
C LEU A 18 4.46 -8.61 20.54
N GLU A 19 3.37 -8.08 20.00
CA GLU A 19 3.37 -6.91 19.10
C GLU A 19 3.98 -5.68 19.78
N ALA A 20 3.62 -5.42 21.04
CA ALA A 20 4.18 -4.31 21.82
C ALA A 20 5.67 -4.50 22.15
N THR A 21 6.12 -5.75 22.32
CA THR A 21 7.54 -6.08 22.59
C THR A 21 8.38 -5.98 21.32
N LEU A 22 7.88 -6.49 20.19
CA LEU A 22 8.51 -6.39 18.89
C LEU A 22 8.61 -4.93 18.42
N THR A 23 7.56 -4.13 18.64
CA THR A 23 7.58 -2.69 18.30
C THR A 23 8.62 -1.94 19.13
N ARG A 24 8.75 -2.25 20.43
CA ARG A 24 9.81 -1.67 21.29
C ARG A 24 11.21 -2.12 20.86
N ALA A 25 11.39 -3.40 20.55
CA ALA A 25 12.65 -3.93 20.04
C ALA A 25 13.02 -3.35 18.66
N TRP A 26 12.04 -2.96 17.85
CA TRP A 26 12.25 -2.28 16.58
C TRP A 26 12.71 -0.83 16.74
N GLN A 27 12.23 -0.13 17.79
CA GLN A 27 12.61 1.25 18.08
C GLN A 27 13.96 1.39 18.81
N GLY A 28 14.45 0.32 19.47
CA GLY A 28 15.71 0.32 20.22
C GLY A 28 16.78 -0.61 19.62
N ARG A 29 18.04 -0.16 19.54
CA ARG A 29 19.21 -0.98 19.14
C ARG A 29 19.66 -1.92 20.28
N GLY A 30 18.78 -2.82 20.73
CA GLY A 30 19.06 -3.77 21.81
C GLY A 30 19.75 -5.07 21.35
N ALA A 31 19.94 -6.02 22.26
CA ALA A 31 20.57 -7.33 21.97
C ALA A 31 19.86 -8.11 20.84
N LEU A 32 18.54 -7.94 20.70
CA LEU A 32 17.77 -8.51 19.59
C LEU A 32 18.17 -7.91 18.23
N ALA A 33 18.55 -6.64 18.16
CA ALA A 33 19.04 -6.02 16.93
C ALA A 33 20.41 -6.60 16.51
N CYS A 34 21.27 -6.91 17.49
CA CYS A 34 22.54 -7.60 17.23
C CYS A 34 22.32 -9.05 16.76
N ALA A 35 21.39 -9.79 17.38
CA ALA A 35 21.04 -11.15 16.95
C ALA A 35 20.42 -11.19 15.54
N LEU A 36 19.62 -10.18 15.19
CA LEU A 36 19.02 -10.03 13.85
C LEU A 36 19.97 -9.39 12.82
N TRP A 37 21.14 -8.93 13.23
CA TRP A 37 22.12 -8.30 12.35
C TRP A 37 22.59 -9.21 11.19
N PRO A 38 23.00 -10.47 11.39
CA PRO A 38 23.38 -11.35 10.27
C PRO A 38 22.20 -11.60 9.31
N LEU A 39 20.98 -11.74 9.83
CA LEU A 39 19.78 -11.87 9.01
C LEU A 39 19.52 -10.61 8.18
N SER A 40 19.78 -9.43 8.76
CA SER A 40 19.68 -8.16 8.04
C SER A 40 20.70 -8.06 6.89
N GLN A 41 21.93 -8.58 7.07
CA GLN A 41 22.95 -8.60 6.02
C GLN A 41 22.56 -9.56 4.89
N LEU A 42 22.00 -10.72 5.22
CA LEU A 42 21.45 -11.63 4.22
C LEU A 42 20.32 -10.98 3.43
N PHE A 43 19.38 -10.31 4.10
CA PHE A 43 18.31 -9.57 3.44
C PHE A 43 18.86 -8.45 2.53
N ARG A 44 19.89 -7.73 2.99
CA ARG A 44 20.58 -6.69 2.18
C ARG A 44 21.25 -7.29 0.96
N ALA A 45 21.94 -8.42 1.10
CA ALA A 45 22.60 -9.10 -0.02
C ALA A 45 21.58 -9.57 -1.07
N LEU A 46 20.49 -10.21 -0.63
CA LEU A 46 19.40 -10.65 -1.52
C LEU A 46 18.70 -9.48 -2.20
N SER A 47 18.42 -8.40 -1.47
CA SER A 47 17.83 -7.18 -2.03
C SER A 47 18.77 -6.49 -3.03
N GLY A 48 20.07 -6.49 -2.74
CA GLY A 48 21.12 -5.99 -3.63
C GLY A 48 21.22 -6.80 -4.92
N LEU A 49 21.25 -8.14 -4.81
CA LEU A 49 21.24 -9.04 -5.95
C LEU A 49 20.00 -8.83 -6.81
N ARG A 50 18.81 -8.75 -6.21
CA ARG A 50 17.56 -8.47 -6.94
C ARG A 50 17.65 -7.14 -7.69
N ARG A 51 18.19 -6.09 -7.07
CA ARG A 51 18.37 -4.77 -7.70
C ARG A 51 19.36 -4.83 -8.87
N LEU A 52 20.45 -5.61 -8.73
CA LEU A 52 21.41 -5.89 -9.80
C LEU A 52 20.74 -6.61 -10.97
N LEU A 53 19.92 -7.64 -10.71
CA LEU A 53 19.21 -8.38 -11.75
C LEU A 53 18.22 -7.51 -12.53
N PHE A 54 17.54 -6.56 -11.88
CA PHE A 54 16.72 -5.55 -12.58
C PHE A 54 17.56 -4.58 -13.41
N ARG A 55 18.70 -4.10 -12.86
CA ARG A 55 19.60 -3.20 -13.60
C ARG A 55 20.26 -3.86 -14.81
N ALA A 56 20.57 -5.15 -14.69
CA ALA A 56 21.14 -5.97 -15.76
C ALA A 56 20.09 -6.41 -16.80
N GLY A 57 18.81 -6.05 -16.62
CA GLY A 57 17.73 -6.44 -17.54
C GLY A 57 17.33 -7.92 -17.49
N VAL A 58 17.88 -8.69 -16.55
CA VAL A 58 17.56 -10.11 -16.35
C VAL A 58 16.12 -10.27 -15.86
N LEU A 59 15.68 -9.38 -14.96
CA LEU A 59 14.29 -9.31 -14.53
C LEU A 59 13.50 -8.37 -15.43
N LYS A 60 12.36 -8.86 -15.92
CA LYS A 60 11.46 -8.09 -16.81
C LYS A 60 10.90 -6.87 -16.09
N SER A 61 10.96 -5.73 -16.77
CA SER A 61 10.30 -4.48 -16.36
C SER A 61 9.40 -4.05 -17.50
N SER A 62 8.10 -3.89 -17.21
CA SER A 62 7.17 -3.29 -18.18
C SER A 62 7.36 -1.77 -18.18
N ARG A 63 7.44 -1.17 -19.37
CA ARG A 63 7.45 0.28 -19.56
C ARG A 63 6.10 0.67 -20.14
N LEU A 64 5.38 1.52 -19.42
CA LEU A 64 4.14 2.10 -19.90
C LEU A 64 4.47 3.29 -20.84
N PRO A 65 3.65 3.57 -21.86
CA PRO A 65 3.87 4.69 -22.78
C PRO A 65 3.60 6.06 -22.15
N VAL A 66 3.17 6.08 -20.89
CA VAL A 66 2.83 7.29 -20.11
C VAL A 66 3.82 7.48 -18.95
N PRO A 67 4.03 8.73 -18.48
CA PRO A 67 4.82 8.98 -17.27
C PRO A 67 4.21 8.28 -16.05
N VAL A 68 5.03 7.57 -15.28
CA VAL A 68 4.57 6.84 -14.09
C VAL A 68 5.27 7.35 -12.84
N VAL A 69 4.48 7.81 -11.87
CA VAL A 69 4.97 8.20 -10.55
C VAL A 69 4.63 7.11 -9.54
N VAL A 70 5.65 6.57 -8.87
CA VAL A 70 5.47 5.53 -7.84
C VAL A 70 5.51 6.16 -6.46
N VAL A 71 4.37 6.20 -5.78
CA VAL A 71 4.28 6.60 -4.36
C VAL A 71 4.38 5.35 -3.49
N GLY A 72 5.45 5.26 -2.70
CA GLY A 72 5.76 4.13 -1.82
C GLY A 72 6.26 4.59 -0.46
N ASN A 73 6.35 3.67 0.50
CA ASN A 73 6.97 3.93 1.79
C ASN A 73 7.79 2.71 2.22
N ILE A 74 8.87 2.98 2.94
CA ILE A 74 9.82 1.99 3.45
C ILE A 74 9.48 1.48 4.86
N PHE A 75 8.58 2.17 5.57
CA PHE A 75 8.14 1.81 6.92
C PHE A 75 6.74 1.15 6.94
N ILE A 76 6.52 0.28 7.93
CA ILE A 76 5.23 -0.35 8.19
C ILE A 76 4.45 0.60 9.12
N GLY A 77 3.25 1.03 8.71
CA GLY A 77 2.41 1.98 9.47
C GLY A 77 1.77 3.08 8.62
N GLY A 78 0.93 3.91 9.24
CA GLY A 78 0.21 5.04 8.62
C GLY A 78 1.14 6.20 8.26
N THR A 79 1.92 6.06 7.19
CA THR A 79 3.01 6.97 6.85
C THR A 79 2.64 8.05 5.84
N GLY A 80 1.38 8.50 5.84
CA GLY A 80 0.95 9.61 4.99
C GLY A 80 0.94 9.33 3.47
N LYS A 81 1.14 8.09 3.02
CA LYS A 81 1.09 7.72 1.59
C LYS A 81 -0.22 8.14 0.94
N THR A 82 -1.33 7.85 1.60
CA THR A 82 -2.67 8.12 1.08
C THR A 82 -2.93 9.63 0.98
N PRO A 83 -2.68 10.45 2.03
CA PRO A 83 -2.70 11.91 1.90
C PRO A 83 -1.80 12.45 0.78
N LEU A 84 -0.56 11.98 0.68
CA LEU A 84 0.39 12.43 -0.35
C LEU A 84 -0.09 12.08 -1.76
N THR A 85 -0.66 10.89 -1.94
CA THR A 85 -1.20 10.44 -3.24
C THR A 85 -2.37 11.31 -3.66
N ILE A 86 -3.28 11.62 -2.74
CA ILE A 86 -4.43 12.50 -3.00
C ILE A 86 -3.95 13.91 -3.37
N TRP A 87 -3.04 14.46 -2.57
CA TRP A 87 -2.47 15.79 -2.83
C TRP A 87 -1.80 15.84 -4.20
N LEU A 88 -0.94 14.87 -4.51
CA LEU A 88 -0.24 14.83 -5.80
C LEU A 88 -1.21 14.74 -6.98
N ALA A 89 -2.22 13.89 -6.89
CA ALA A 89 -3.24 13.77 -7.93
C ALA A 89 -4.00 15.10 -8.11
N GLN A 90 -4.35 15.79 -7.04
CA GLN A 90 -4.99 17.10 -7.10
C GLN A 90 -4.08 18.17 -7.74
N GLN A 91 -2.79 18.21 -7.38
CA GLN A 91 -1.84 19.15 -7.97
C GLN A 91 -1.64 18.91 -9.48
N LEU A 92 -1.54 17.65 -9.90
CA LEU A 92 -1.43 17.31 -11.33
C LEU A 92 -2.68 17.76 -12.10
N ARG A 93 -3.86 17.58 -11.51
CA ARG A 93 -5.11 18.09 -12.09
C ARG A 93 -5.15 19.60 -12.19
N GLN A 94 -4.72 20.31 -11.14
CA GLN A 94 -4.62 21.77 -11.15
C GLN A 94 -3.62 22.28 -12.20
N ALA A 95 -2.59 21.49 -12.51
CA ALA A 95 -1.65 21.76 -13.59
C ALA A 95 -2.20 21.41 -14.99
N GLY A 96 -3.47 21.01 -15.11
CA GLY A 96 -4.12 20.68 -16.38
C GLY A 96 -3.83 19.27 -16.91
N LEU A 97 -3.29 18.38 -16.07
CA LEU A 97 -3.04 16.99 -16.44
C LEU A 97 -4.20 16.08 -16.02
N GLU A 98 -4.30 14.91 -16.65
CA GLU A 98 -5.30 13.88 -16.36
C GLU A 98 -4.63 12.67 -15.67
N PRO A 99 -4.33 12.74 -14.37
CA PRO A 99 -3.70 11.62 -13.66
C PRO A 99 -4.69 10.47 -13.49
N GLY A 100 -4.16 9.24 -13.42
CA GLY A 100 -4.86 8.06 -12.92
C GLY A 100 -4.07 7.42 -11.77
N VAL A 101 -4.76 6.78 -10.83
CA VAL A 101 -4.13 6.10 -9.69
C VAL A 101 -4.32 4.60 -9.79
N ILE A 102 -3.22 3.84 -9.68
CA ILE A 102 -3.26 2.38 -9.60
C ILE A 102 -2.85 1.97 -8.19
N SER A 103 -3.77 1.33 -7.46
CA SER A 103 -3.49 0.74 -6.14
C SER A 103 -3.51 -0.78 -6.21
N ARG A 104 -2.81 -1.43 -5.28
CA ARG A 104 -2.84 -2.90 -5.16
C ARG A 104 -4.14 -3.40 -4.52
N GLY A 105 -4.83 -2.54 -3.77
CA GLY A 105 -5.90 -2.95 -2.84
C GLY A 105 -5.32 -3.55 -1.55
N HIS A 106 -5.91 -3.21 -0.42
CA HIS A 106 -5.64 -3.84 0.88
C HIS A 106 -6.90 -4.63 1.23
N GLY A 107 -6.84 -5.97 1.26
CA GLY A 107 -8.04 -6.79 1.49
C GLY A 107 -8.27 -8.01 0.57
N GLY A 108 -7.22 -8.58 -0.03
CA GLY A 108 -7.26 -10.00 -0.44
C GLY A 108 -8.20 -10.40 -1.59
N ALA A 109 -8.66 -9.49 -2.44
CA ALA A 109 -9.36 -9.90 -3.65
C ALA A 109 -8.35 -10.19 -4.78
N ASP A 110 -7.99 -11.46 -4.95
CA ASP A 110 -7.25 -12.03 -6.08
C ASP A 110 -8.08 -11.99 -7.39
N GLY A 111 -8.57 -10.81 -7.75
CA GLY A 111 -9.40 -10.58 -8.93
C GLY A 111 -8.67 -9.82 -10.03
N ALA A 112 -9.27 -9.83 -11.22
CA ALA A 112 -8.84 -9.01 -12.35
C ALA A 112 -8.78 -7.51 -11.96
N PRO A 113 -7.92 -6.72 -12.64
CA PRO A 113 -7.90 -5.26 -12.49
C PRO A 113 -9.31 -4.69 -12.64
N ARG A 114 -9.71 -3.83 -11.70
CA ARG A 114 -11.06 -3.24 -11.71
C ARG A 114 -11.05 -1.75 -11.35
N PRO A 115 -11.99 -0.97 -11.90
CA PRO A 115 -12.18 0.41 -11.48
C PRO A 115 -12.77 0.49 -10.08
N VAL A 116 -12.36 1.51 -9.33
CA VAL A 116 -12.98 1.88 -8.06
C VAL A 116 -14.04 2.95 -8.33
N THR A 117 -15.28 2.61 -8.06
CA THR A 117 -16.42 3.53 -8.15
C THR A 117 -16.77 4.09 -6.77
N LEU A 118 -17.54 5.18 -6.72
CA LEU A 118 -18.01 5.74 -5.45
C LEU A 118 -18.96 4.79 -4.70
N GLU A 119 -19.61 3.89 -5.44
CA GLU A 119 -20.52 2.85 -4.97
C GLU A 119 -19.79 1.57 -4.52
N SER A 120 -18.50 1.43 -4.84
CA SER A 120 -17.70 0.26 -4.46
C SER A 120 -17.62 0.13 -2.94
N SER A 121 -17.69 -1.11 -2.43
CA SER A 121 -17.53 -1.36 -1.00
C SER A 121 -16.05 -1.47 -0.63
N ALA A 122 -15.69 -1.03 0.58
CA ALA A 122 -14.33 -1.17 1.11
C ALA A 122 -13.85 -2.63 1.15
N ARG A 123 -14.78 -3.59 1.29
CA ARG A 123 -14.47 -5.02 1.25
C ARG A 123 -14.03 -5.48 -0.14
N GLU A 124 -14.51 -4.84 -1.19
CA GLU A 124 -14.20 -5.22 -2.57
C GLU A 124 -12.90 -4.60 -3.07
N VAL A 125 -12.70 -3.31 -2.81
CA VAL A 125 -11.59 -2.52 -3.39
C VAL A 125 -10.53 -2.10 -2.38
N GLY A 126 -10.80 -2.28 -1.08
CA GLY A 126 -9.99 -1.81 0.03
C GLY A 126 -10.36 -0.38 0.47
N ASP A 127 -10.04 -0.07 1.73
CA ASP A 127 -10.32 1.25 2.32
C ASP A 127 -9.49 2.37 1.67
N GLU A 128 -8.19 2.14 1.42
CA GLU A 128 -7.31 3.16 0.85
C GLU A 128 -7.71 3.56 -0.60
N PRO A 129 -7.95 2.63 -1.54
CA PRO A 129 -8.32 3.00 -2.90
C PRO A 129 -9.67 3.70 -2.97
N LEU A 130 -10.64 3.29 -2.13
CA LEU A 130 -11.94 3.94 -2.04
C LEU A 130 -11.80 5.38 -1.50
N LEU A 131 -10.95 5.59 -0.50
CA LEU A 131 -10.66 6.92 0.02
C LEU A 131 -10.01 7.82 -1.03
N ILE A 132 -9.07 7.29 -1.82
CA ILE A 132 -8.42 8.03 -2.91
C ILE A 132 -9.45 8.38 -3.98
N ALA A 133 -10.28 7.43 -4.42
CA ALA A 133 -11.30 7.66 -5.44
C ALA A 133 -12.27 8.79 -5.03
N ARG A 134 -12.67 8.82 -3.76
CA ARG A 134 -13.56 9.85 -3.21
C ARG A 134 -12.93 11.24 -3.12
N ARG A 135 -11.61 11.36 -2.96
CA ARG A 135 -10.95 12.65 -2.66
C ARG A 135 -10.05 13.20 -3.77
N ALA A 136 -9.41 12.34 -4.54
CA ALA A 136 -8.49 12.75 -5.59
C ALA A 136 -9.21 13.29 -6.83
N GLY A 137 -10.46 12.84 -7.07
CA GLY A 137 -11.25 13.24 -8.24
C GLY A 137 -10.61 12.82 -9.56
N CYS A 138 -9.91 11.68 -9.56
CA CYS A 138 -9.33 11.05 -10.74
C CYS A 138 -9.68 9.56 -10.77
N PRO A 139 -9.60 8.90 -11.95
CA PRO A 139 -9.83 7.46 -12.05
C PRO A 139 -8.87 6.68 -11.15
N VAL A 140 -9.42 5.72 -10.40
CA VAL A 140 -8.65 4.82 -9.54
C VAL A 140 -8.92 3.38 -9.96
N MET A 141 -7.84 2.63 -10.18
CA MET A 141 -7.88 1.20 -10.49
C MET A 141 -7.24 0.39 -9.37
N VAL A 142 -7.80 -0.78 -9.08
CA VAL A 142 -7.22 -1.76 -8.15
C VAL A 142 -6.81 -3.02 -8.90
N GLY A 143 -5.55 -3.43 -8.74
CA GLY A 143 -5.00 -4.65 -9.34
C GLY A 143 -3.65 -5.03 -8.73
N ARG A 144 -3.39 -6.34 -8.57
CA ARG A 144 -2.09 -6.84 -8.06
C ARG A 144 -0.95 -6.51 -9.00
N GLU A 145 -1.21 -6.66 -10.30
CA GLU A 145 -0.33 -6.31 -11.40
C GLU A 145 -0.67 -4.89 -11.87
N ARG A 146 0.36 -4.05 -12.02
CA ARG A 146 0.19 -2.61 -12.33
C ARG A 146 0.33 -2.31 -13.82
N ALA A 147 0.74 -3.29 -14.60
CA ALA A 147 0.91 -3.21 -16.03
C ALA A 147 0.55 -4.58 -16.60
N ASP A 148 -0.56 -4.65 -17.33
CA ASP A 148 -0.87 -5.83 -18.13
C ASP A 148 0.16 -5.92 -19.26
N ARG A 149 0.45 -7.17 -19.66
CA ARG A 149 1.52 -7.51 -20.59
C ARG A 149 1.11 -7.32 -22.05
#